data_AF-A0A9X8BR16-F1
#
_entry.id   AF-A0A9X8BR16-F1
#
_cell.length_a   1.000
_cell.length_b   1.000
_cell.length_c   1.000
_cell.angle_alpha   90.00
_cell.angle_beta   90.00
_cell.angle_gamma   90.00
#
_symmetry.space_group_name_H-M   'P 1'
#
loop_
_entity.id
_entity.type
_entity.pdbx_description
1 polymer ?
#
loop_
_entity_poly.entity_id
_entity_poly.type
_entity_poly.pdbx_seq_one_letter_code
_entity_poly.pdbx_strand_id
1 'polypeptide(L)'
;MLNIARSTGNSTTGVHMLQRFKNGYRIRCNRETLKRFTSIDVKPEYQHLFGADGEGIYHSATFPTIAEGAQALCNFIRTVCGLECQWKP
;
A
#
# COMPACT_ATOMS: atom_id res chain seq x y z
N MET A 1 -15.50 2.89 1.81
CA MET A 1 -14.44 3.43 0.93
C MET A 1 -13.34 4.01 1.80
N LEU A 2 -12.13 3.46 1.73
CA LEU A 2 -11.00 3.81 2.61
C LEU A 2 -10.17 4.98 2.03
N ASN A 3 -9.81 5.98 2.84
CA ASN A 3 -8.89 7.05 2.38
C ASN A 3 -7.44 6.66 2.66
N ILE A 4 -6.60 6.64 1.62
CA ILE A 4 -5.16 6.32 1.75
C ILE A 4 -4.27 7.55 1.99
N ALA A 5 -4.85 8.75 2.00
CA ALA A 5 -4.13 9.95 2.40
C ALA A 5 -3.77 9.90 3.89
N ARG A 6 -2.59 10.40 4.24
CA ARG A 6 -2.18 10.58 5.64
C ARG A 6 -2.66 11.93 6.15
N SER A 7 -3.47 11.91 7.21
CA SER A 7 -4.05 13.12 7.82
C SER A 7 -3.07 13.87 8.74
N THR A 8 -1.96 13.27 9.17
CA THR A 8 -1.03 13.86 10.14
C THR A 8 0.44 13.53 9.86
N GLY A 9 1.31 14.54 9.97
CA GLY A 9 2.77 14.43 10.03
C GLY A 9 3.56 14.76 8.76
N ASN A 10 4.86 15.05 8.92
CA ASN A 10 5.88 15.29 7.88
C ASN A 10 6.11 14.03 7.01
N SER A 11 5.10 13.62 6.26
CA SER A 11 5.16 12.52 5.32
C SER A 11 5.58 13.07 3.96
N THR A 12 6.77 12.72 3.48
CA THR A 12 7.29 13.15 2.17
C THR A 12 6.38 12.76 1.00
N THR A 13 5.47 11.79 1.19
CA THR A 13 4.55 11.29 0.15
C THR A 13 3.09 11.61 0.40
N GLY A 14 2.68 11.99 1.62
CA GLY A 14 1.27 12.20 1.99
C GLY A 14 0.35 10.95 1.87
N VAL A 15 0.89 9.75 1.60
CA VAL A 15 0.12 8.53 1.31
C VAL A 15 0.59 7.38 2.22
N HIS A 16 -0.35 6.64 2.82
CA HIS A 16 -0.04 5.45 3.62
C HIS A 16 0.72 4.42 2.79
N MET A 17 1.72 3.75 3.37
CA MET A 17 2.47 2.65 2.73
C MET A 17 3.22 3.01 1.44
N LEU A 18 3.20 4.29 1.01
CA LEU A 18 3.97 4.78 -0.13
C LEU A 18 5.27 5.41 0.37
N GLN A 19 6.40 4.87 -0.08
CA GLN A 19 7.74 5.29 0.32
C GLN A 19 8.48 5.93 -0.86
N ARG A 20 9.20 7.04 -0.63
CA ARG A 20 10.19 7.57 -1.58
C ARG A 20 11.31 6.55 -1.77
N PHE A 21 11.63 6.19 -3.02
CA PHE A 21 12.70 5.26 -3.32
C PHE A 21 13.46 5.71 -4.58
N LYS A 22 14.74 6.06 -4.41
CA LYS A 22 15.56 6.66 -5.45
C LYS A 22 14.85 7.86 -6.09
N ASN A 23 14.66 7.83 -7.42
CA ASN A 23 14.01 8.88 -8.19
C ASN A 23 12.48 8.74 -8.26
N GLY A 24 11.90 7.68 -7.68
CA GLY A 24 10.46 7.42 -7.70
C GLY A 24 9.86 7.12 -6.32
N TYR A 25 8.73 6.41 -6.33
CA TYR A 25 7.96 6.00 -5.17
C TYR A 25 7.63 4.52 -5.27
N ARG A 26 7.53 3.80 -4.16
CA ARG A 26 7.13 2.39 -4.16
C ARG A 26 6.19 2.11 -3.01
N ILE A 27 5.34 1.12 -3.17
CA ILE A 27 4.55 0.56 -2.08
C ILE A 27 5.49 -0.30 -1.24
N ARG A 28 5.45 -0.08 0.08
CA ARG A 28 6.15 -0.88 1.08
C ARG A 28 5.24 -1.12 2.27
N CYS A 29 4.83 -2.37 2.45
CA CYS A 29 4.00 -2.80 3.58
C CYS A 29 4.21 -4.29 3.86
N ASN A 30 3.93 -4.71 5.09
CA ASN A 30 3.69 -6.12 5.40
C ASN A 30 2.18 -6.35 5.56
N ARG A 31 1.78 -7.62 5.64
CA ARG A 31 0.40 -8.05 5.83
C ARG A 31 -0.22 -7.46 7.10
N GLU A 32 0.52 -7.46 8.20
CA GLU A 32 0.04 -6.88 9.47
C GLU A 32 -0.31 -5.39 9.35
N THR A 33 0.53 -4.59 8.68
CA THR A 33 0.27 -3.15 8.47
C THR A 33 -0.96 -2.95 7.59
N LEU A 34 -1.13 -3.76 6.55
CA LEU A 34 -2.34 -3.75 5.73
C LEU A 34 -3.58 -4.10 6.54
N LYS A 35 -3.52 -5.16 7.36
CA LYS A 35 -4.64 -5.58 8.20
C LYS A 35 -5.02 -4.53 9.21
N ARG A 36 -4.05 -3.89 9.87
CA ARG A 36 -4.30 -2.79 10.81
C ARG A 36 -4.92 -1.57 10.13
N PHE A 37 -4.53 -1.30 8.88
CA PHE A 37 -5.02 -0.13 8.14
C PHE A 37 -6.39 -0.36 7.50
N THR A 38 -6.63 -1.55 6.97
CA THR A 38 -7.83 -1.89 6.21
C THR A 38 -8.88 -2.64 7.04
N SER A 39 -8.52 -3.10 8.24
CA SER A 39 -9.28 -4.03 9.07
C SER A 39 -9.57 -5.38 8.41
N ILE A 40 -9.01 -5.64 7.22
CA ILE A 40 -9.22 -6.86 6.44
C ILE A 40 -7.87 -7.51 6.17
N ASP A 41 -7.83 -8.83 6.30
CA ASP A 41 -6.61 -9.58 6.04
C ASP A 41 -6.39 -9.78 4.53
N VAL A 42 -5.15 -10.04 4.14
CA VAL A 42 -4.82 -10.37 2.75
C VAL A 42 -5.41 -11.73 2.40
N LYS A 43 -6.10 -11.83 1.26
CA LYS A 43 -6.68 -13.10 0.81
C LYS A 43 -5.59 -14.16 0.62
N PRO A 44 -5.85 -15.44 0.96
CA PRO A 44 -4.85 -16.50 0.95
C PRO A 44 -4.06 -16.61 -0.35
N GLU A 45 -4.71 -16.41 -1.50
CA GLU A 45 -4.08 -16.50 -2.82
C GLU A 45 -3.00 -15.43 -3.07
N TYR A 46 -2.99 -14.33 -2.31
CA TYR A 46 -2.02 -13.23 -2.45
C TYR A 46 -1.00 -13.18 -1.31
N GLN A 47 -1.05 -14.11 -0.34
CA GLN A 47 -0.10 -14.11 0.79
C GLN A 47 1.35 -14.33 0.35
N HIS A 48 1.55 -15.06 -0.75
CA HIS A 48 2.88 -15.29 -1.35
C HIS A 48 3.62 -13.98 -1.73
N LEU A 49 2.89 -12.87 -1.92
CA LEU A 49 3.49 -11.54 -2.18
C LEU A 49 4.28 -11.00 -0.98
N PHE A 50 4.03 -11.55 0.20
CA PHE A 50 4.69 -11.21 1.45
C PHE A 50 5.73 -12.28 1.83
N GLY A 51 6.38 -12.91 0.85
CA GLY A 51 7.40 -13.92 1.09
C GLY A 51 6.84 -15.32 1.34
N ALA A 52 7.72 -16.29 1.56
CA ALA A 52 7.37 -17.71 1.63
C ALA A 52 6.37 -18.03 2.75
N ASP A 53 6.49 -17.36 3.90
CA ASP A 53 5.61 -17.54 5.06
C ASP A 53 4.44 -16.54 5.10
N GLY A 54 4.34 -15.62 4.13
CA GLY A 54 3.27 -14.61 4.06
C GLY A 54 3.37 -13.45 5.06
N GLU A 55 4.46 -13.35 5.83
CA GLU A 55 4.66 -12.33 6.88
C GLU A 55 5.81 -11.34 6.57
N GLY A 56 6.42 -11.47 5.41
CA GLY A 56 7.48 -10.60 4.89
C GLY A 56 6.99 -9.23 4.42
N ILE A 57 7.94 -8.43 3.93
CA ILE A 57 7.69 -7.07 3.44
C ILE A 57 7.50 -7.12 1.93
N TYR A 58 6.33 -6.68 1.48
CA TYR A 58 6.07 -6.44 0.07
C TYR A 58 6.77 -5.17 -0.39
N HIS A 59 7.41 -5.24 -1.56
CA HIS A 59 7.93 -4.10 -2.30
C HIS A 59 7.37 -4.13 -3.72
N SER A 60 6.68 -3.07 -4.14
CA SER A 60 6.27 -2.93 -5.53
C SER A 60 7.42 -2.47 -6.43
N ALA A 61 7.15 -2.48 -7.75
CA ALA A 61 7.89 -1.66 -8.70
C ALA A 61 7.84 -0.17 -8.31
N THR A 62 8.75 0.62 -8.90
CA THR A 62 8.83 2.06 -8.67
C THR A 62 7.90 2.83 -9.60
N PHE A 63 7.18 3.79 -9.06
CA PHE A 63 6.31 4.74 -9.74
C PHE A 63 7.00 6.11 -9.85
N PRO A 64 6.87 6.83 -10.99
CA PRO A 64 7.47 8.14 -11.16
C PRO A 64 6.87 9.21 -10.24
N THR A 65 5.54 9.18 -10.03
CA THR A 65 4.82 10.20 -9.26
C THR A 65 4.08 9.64 -8.03
N ILE A 66 3.73 10.53 -7.08
CA ILE A 66 2.91 10.17 -5.92
C ILE A 66 1.52 9.72 -6.37
N ALA A 67 0.91 10.41 -7.34
CA ALA A 67 -0.43 10.09 -7.83
C ALA A 67 -0.50 8.68 -8.43
N GLU A 68 0.48 8.29 -9.24
CA GLU A 68 0.58 6.93 -9.78
C GLU A 68 0.79 5.90 -8.67
N GLY A 69 1.67 6.19 -7.71
CA GLY A 69 1.88 5.33 -6.55
C GLY A 69 0.64 5.16 -5.69
N ALA A 70 -0.15 6.22 -5.49
CA ALA A 70 -1.40 6.19 -4.76
C ALA A 70 -2.47 5.38 -5.50
N GLN A 71 -2.60 5.58 -6.81
CA GLN A 71 -3.52 4.79 -7.63
C GLN A 71 -3.15 3.30 -7.65
N ALA A 72 -1.86 3.00 -7.77
CA ALA A 72 -1.34 1.64 -7.70
C ALA A 72 -1.62 1.01 -6.33
N LEU A 73 -1.49 1.78 -5.24
CA LEU A 73 -1.82 1.31 -3.89
C LEU A 73 -3.31 0.99 -3.74
N CYS A 74 -4.20 1.84 -4.25
CA CYS A 74 -5.64 1.55 -4.25
C CYS A 74 -5.94 0.25 -5.03
N ASN A 75 -5.34 0.09 -6.20
CA ASN A 75 -5.50 -1.13 -7.01
C ASN A 75 -4.95 -2.37 -6.28
N PHE A 76 -3.81 -2.22 -5.60
CA PHE A 76 -3.20 -3.28 -4.82
C PHE A 76 -4.13 -3.72 -3.67
N ILE A 77 -4.58 -2.78 -2.82
CA ILE A 77 -5.51 -3.07 -1.71
C ILE A 77 -6.81 -3.69 -2.23
N ARG A 78 -7.37 -3.18 -3.34
CA ARG A 78 -8.56 -3.76 -3.97
C ARG A 78 -8.33 -5.21 -4.39
N THR A 79 -7.17 -5.51 -4.95
CA THR A 79 -6.83 -6.86 -5.40
C THR A 79 -6.64 -7.81 -4.21
N VAL A 80 -5.78 -7.42 -3.26
CA VAL A 80 -5.32 -8.31 -2.19
C VAL A 80 -6.24 -8.38 -0.97
N CYS A 81 -7.03 -7.33 -0.71
CA CYS A 81 -7.98 -7.26 0.40
C CYS A 81 -9.45 -7.17 -0.07
N GLY A 82 -9.72 -6.95 -1.36
CA GLY A 82 -11.09 -6.79 -1.86
C GLY A 82 -11.76 -5.47 -1.48
N LEU A 83 -10.97 -4.45 -1.10
CA LEU A 83 -11.49 -3.18 -0.60
C LEU A 83 -11.29 -2.02 -1.58
N GLU A 84 -12.34 -1.20 -1.74
CA GLU A 84 -12.23 0.04 -2.48
C GLU A 84 -11.62 1.16 -1.63
N CYS A 85 -10.62 1.82 -2.21
CA CYS A 85 -9.90 2.92 -1.61
C CYS A 85 -9.80 4.10 -2.58
N GLN A 86 -9.64 5.29 -2.02
CA GLN A 86 -9.39 6.53 -2.75
C GLN A 86 -8.23 7.27 -2.09
N TRP A 87 -7.53 8.05 -2.89
CA TRP A 87 -6.62 9.06 -2.38
C TRP A 87 -7.30 10.42 -2.44
N LYS A 88 -7.65 10.96 -1.26
CA LYS A 88 -8.13 12.33 -1.09
C LYS A 88 -7.20 13.04 -0.12
N PRO A 89 -6.14 13.71 -0.62
CA PRO A 89 -5.21 14.47 0.21
C PRO A 89 -5.90 15.60 0.98
#